data_AF-A0A7V5RHI0-F1
#
_entry.id   AF-A0A7V5RHI0-F1
#
_cell.length_a   1.000
_cell.length_b   1.000
_cell.length_c   1.000
_cell.angle_alpha   90.00
_cell.angle_beta   90.00
_cell.angle_gamma   90.00
#
_symmetry.space_group_name_H-M   'P 1'
#
loop_
_entity.id
_entity.type
_entity.pdbx_description
1 polymer ?
#
loop_
_entity_poly.entity_id
_entity_poly.type
_entity_poly.pdbx_seq_one_letter_code
_entity_poly.pdbx_strand_id
1 'polypeptide(L)'
;MTRESIEKIKSDLRKKLSPQEFRAIEPKLNLMMRNRAIRKEFRILKKRIGSMSAIRLLAKKFFLSEDHIDSIVYNKGKRFDDGVD
;
A
#
# COMPACT_ATOMS: atom_id res chain seq x y z
N MET A 1 8.53 -9.82 -4.04
CA MET A 1 9.18 -8.83 -3.17
C MET A 1 9.07 -9.36 -1.76
N THR A 2 10.12 -10.04 -1.35
CA THR A 2 10.38 -10.46 0.02
C THR A 2 10.69 -9.22 0.86
N ARG A 3 10.56 -9.29 2.19
CA ARG A 3 10.91 -8.18 3.11
C ARG A 3 12.31 -7.62 2.83
N GLU A 4 13.24 -8.48 2.39
CA GLU A 4 14.60 -8.14 1.98
C GLU A 4 14.67 -7.09 0.86
N SER A 5 13.71 -7.08 -0.08
CA SER A 5 13.69 -6.09 -1.16
C SER A 5 13.38 -4.68 -0.65
N ILE A 6 12.63 -4.57 0.45
CA ILE A 6 12.18 -3.28 1.02
C ILE A 6 13.30 -2.67 1.83
N GLU A 7 13.94 -3.46 2.69
CA GLU A 7 15.09 -3.03 3.48
C GLU A 7 16.25 -2.60 2.58
N LYS A 8 16.45 -3.29 1.45
CA LYS A 8 17.45 -2.89 0.46
C LYS A 8 17.14 -1.52 -0.15
N ILE A 9 15.90 -1.28 -0.58
CA ILE A 9 15.48 0.04 -1.11
C ILE A 9 15.64 1.13 -0.06
N LYS A 10 15.25 0.88 1.19
CA LYS A 10 15.43 1.85 2.29
C LYS A 10 16.90 2.14 2.57
N SER A 11 17.75 1.11 2.57
CA SER A 11 19.20 1.24 2.76
C SER A 11 19.84 2.05 1.63
N ASP A 12 19.47 1.78 0.37
CA ASP A 12 19.97 2.52 -0.79
C ASP A 12 19.51 3.99 -0.80
N LEU A 13 18.29 4.27 -0.32
CA LEU A 13 17.80 5.64 -0.16
C LEU A 13 18.52 6.38 0.98
N ARG A 14 18.79 5.73 2.11
CA ARG A 14 19.56 6.32 3.23
C ARG A 14 21.00 6.71 2.83
N LYS A 15 21.59 6.02 1.84
CA LYS A 15 22.92 6.35 1.32
C LYS A 15 22.92 7.56 0.39
N LYS A 16 21.77 7.92 -0.20
CA LYS A 16 21.64 8.97 -1.22
C LYS A 16 20.95 10.23 -0.71
N LEU A 17 20.15 10.11 0.34
CA LEU A 17 19.37 11.20 0.91
C LEU A 17 19.93 11.60 2.28
N SER A 18 19.83 12.88 2.60
CA SER A 18 20.04 13.31 3.98
C SER A 18 19.02 12.65 4.92
N PRO A 19 19.34 12.51 6.22
CA PRO A 19 18.39 11.96 7.20
C PRO A 19 17.07 12.74 7.33
N GLN A 20 17.04 14.01 6.91
CA GLN A 20 15.82 14.82 6.88
C GLN A 20 14.96 14.50 5.65
N GLU A 21 15.55 14.42 4.47
CA GLU A 21 14.84 14.05 3.24
C GLU A 21 14.29 12.62 3.30
N PHE A 22 15.06 11.69 3.90
CA PHE A 22 14.57 10.32 4.11
C PHE A 22 13.35 10.28 5.03
N ARG A 23 13.37 11.05 6.14
CA ARG A 23 12.24 11.14 7.07
C ARG A 23 10.99 11.72 6.43
N ALA A 24 11.14 12.65 5.48
CA ALA A 24 10.02 13.20 4.73
C ALA A 24 9.38 12.15 3.78
N ILE A 25 10.17 11.26 3.19
CA ILE A 25 9.71 10.32 2.16
C ILE A 25 9.28 8.96 2.74
N GLU A 26 9.85 8.55 3.87
CA GLU A 26 9.60 7.24 4.49
C GLU A 26 8.10 6.90 4.70
N PRO A 27 7.24 7.81 5.21
CA PRO A 27 5.82 7.53 5.38
C PRO A 27 5.12 7.21 4.05
N LYS A 28 5.42 7.99 3.00
CA LYS A 28 4.87 7.80 1.65
C LYS A 28 5.32 6.47 1.06
N LEU A 29 6.60 6.12 1.24
CA LEU A 29 7.13 4.83 0.79
C LEU A 29 6.45 3.66 1.50
N ASN A 30 6.30 3.72 2.82
CA ASN A 30 5.63 2.69 3.61
C ASN A 30 4.16 2.50 3.17
N LEU A 31 3.45 3.60 2.91
CA LEU A 31 2.07 3.57 2.39
C LEU A 31 1.99 2.91 1.01
N MET A 32 2.86 3.30 0.08
CA MET A 32 2.91 2.71 -1.26
C MET A 32 3.19 1.20 -1.20
N MET A 33 4.10 0.78 -0.34
CA MET A 33 4.44 -0.63 -0.15
C MET A 33 3.29 -1.43 0.44
N ARG A 34 2.58 -0.87 1.43
CA ARG A 34 1.37 -1.48 2.00
C ARG A 34 0.28 -1.64 0.93
N ASN A 35 -0.01 -0.59 0.16
CA ASN A 35 -1.03 -0.64 -0.89
C ASN A 35 -0.68 -1.67 -1.97
N ARG A 36 0.60 -1.79 -2.32
CA ARG A 36 1.07 -2.82 -3.25
C ARG A 36 0.89 -4.23 -2.70
N ALA A 37 1.14 -4.46 -1.41
CA ALA A 37 0.89 -5.74 -0.76
C ALA A 37 -0.59 -6.11 -0.78
N ILE A 38 -1.47 -5.17 -0.40
CA ILE A 38 -2.94 -5.34 -0.42
C ILE A 38 -3.42 -5.73 -1.82
N ARG A 39 -2.99 -5.00 -2.88
CA ARG A 39 -3.37 -5.30 -4.27
C ARG A 39 -2.93 -6.70 -4.72
N LYS A 40 -1.70 -7.11 -4.35
CA LYS A 40 -1.17 -8.43 -4.70
C LYS A 40 -2.00 -9.52 -4.04
N GLU A 41 -2.29 -9.37 -2.75
CA GLU A 41 -3.04 -10.36 -1.98
C GLU A 41 -4.50 -10.43 -2.42
N PHE A 42 -5.13 -9.28 -2.70
CA PHE A 42 -6.49 -9.22 -3.25
C PHE A 42 -6.62 -10.00 -4.55
N ARG A 43 -5.66 -9.88 -5.47
CA ARG A 43 -5.68 -10.62 -6.75
C ARG A 43 -5.71 -12.14 -6.55
N ILE A 44 -5.06 -12.62 -5.50
CA ILE A 44 -5.03 -14.05 -5.15
C ILE A 44 -6.35 -14.44 -4.48
N LEU A 45 -6.79 -13.68 -3.48
CA LEU A 45 -8.00 -13.96 -2.71
C LEU A 45 -9.27 -13.87 -3.57
N LYS A 46 -9.37 -12.86 -4.44
CA LYS A 46 -10.52 -12.66 -5.34
C LYS A 46 -10.85 -13.92 -6.15
N LYS A 47 -9.82 -14.62 -6.63
CA LYS A 47 -9.99 -15.86 -7.41
C LYS A 47 -10.47 -17.05 -6.57
N ARG A 48 -10.18 -17.05 -5.26
CA ARG A 48 -10.49 -18.18 -4.36
C ARG A 48 -11.83 -18.01 -3.64
N ILE A 49 -12.17 -16.79 -3.24
CA ILE A 49 -13.31 -16.51 -2.35
C ILE A 49 -14.22 -15.37 -2.83
N GLY A 50 -13.95 -14.81 -4.02
CA GLY A 50 -14.70 -13.67 -4.57
C GLY A 50 -14.22 -12.31 -4.03
N SER A 51 -14.65 -11.23 -4.69
CA SER A 51 -14.20 -9.86 -4.39
C SER A 51 -14.60 -9.39 -2.99
N MET A 52 -15.87 -9.52 -2.61
CA MET A 52 -16.38 -8.99 -1.33
C MET A 52 -15.73 -9.69 -0.12
N SER A 53 -15.64 -11.01 -0.16
CA SER A 53 -14.97 -11.79 0.91
C SER A 53 -13.48 -11.46 1.00
N ALA A 54 -12.81 -11.24 -0.13
CA ALA A 54 -11.42 -10.80 -0.15
C ALA A 54 -11.25 -9.40 0.48
N ILE A 55 -12.14 -8.45 0.18
CA ILE A 55 -12.13 -7.10 0.78
C ILE A 55 -12.28 -7.20 2.30
N ARG A 56 -13.28 -7.94 2.78
CA ARG A 56 -13.52 -8.16 4.22
C ARG A 56 -12.31 -8.75 4.94
N LEU A 57 -11.68 -9.75 4.34
CA LEU A 57 -10.53 -10.42 4.92
C LEU A 57 -9.31 -9.49 4.99
N LEU A 58 -9.07 -8.71 3.94
CA LEU A 58 -7.99 -7.73 3.89
C LEU A 58 -8.24 -6.55 4.84
N ALA A 59 -9.47 -6.09 4.99
CA ALA A 59 -9.86 -5.03 5.93
C ALA A 59 -9.45 -5.42 7.36
N LYS A 60 -9.80 -6.64 7.79
CA LYS A 60 -9.39 -7.19 9.09
C LYS A 60 -7.86 -7.34 9.20
N LYS A 61 -7.21 -7.88 8.17
CA LYS A 61 -5.77 -8.16 8.19
C LYS A 61 -4.91 -6.89 8.28
N PHE A 62 -5.32 -5.82 7.61
CA PHE A 62 -4.57 -4.58 7.52
C PHE A 62 -5.09 -3.49 8.47
N PHE A 63 -6.10 -3.80 9.29
CA PHE A 63 -6.77 -2.85 10.19
C PHE A 63 -7.28 -1.59 9.45
N LEU A 64 -7.93 -1.81 8.30
CA LEU A 64 -8.53 -0.76 7.46
C LEU A 64 -10.03 -1.03 7.27
N SER A 65 -10.80 -0.01 6.91
CA SER A 65 -12.20 -0.21 6.50
C SER A 65 -12.29 -0.95 5.16
N GLU A 66 -13.43 -1.62 4.94
CA GLU A 66 -13.73 -2.27 3.66
C GLU A 66 -13.65 -1.27 2.49
N ASP A 67 -14.17 -0.05 2.68
CA ASP A 67 -14.14 1.03 1.68
C ASP A 67 -12.72 1.47 1.32
N HIS A 68 -11.82 1.51 2.31
CA HIS A 68 -10.42 1.87 2.07
C HIS A 68 -9.70 0.74 1.32
N ILE A 69 -9.98 -0.52 1.64
CA ILE A 69 -9.45 -1.64 0.85
C ILE A 69 -10.00 -1.60 -0.58
N ASP A 70 -11.30 -1.37 -0.75
CA ASP A 70 -11.95 -1.23 -2.06
C ASP A 70 -11.28 -0.13 -2.90
N SER A 71 -11.05 1.04 -2.31
CA SER A 71 -10.37 2.16 -2.98
C SER A 71 -8.93 1.84 -3.37
N ILE A 72 -8.21 1.09 -2.53
CA ILE A 72 -6.84 0.63 -2.83
C ILE A 72 -6.82 -0.35 -4.00
N VAL A 73 -7.71 -1.34 -4.01
CA VAL A 73 -7.66 -2.45 -4.99
C VAL A 73 -8.29 -2.11 -6.33
N TYR A 74 -9.28 -1.19 -6.35
CA TYR A 74 -9.89 -0.67 -7.58
C TYR A 74 -9.35 0.70 -7.99
N ASN A 75 -8.38 1.25 -7.25
CA ASN A 75 -7.75 2.54 -7.53
C ASN A 75 -8.76 3.69 -7.65
N LYS A 76 -9.86 3.63 -6.88
CA LYS A 76 -10.90 4.68 -6.85
C LYS A 76 -10.41 5.99 -6.22
N GLY A 77 -9.23 5.98 -5.59
CA GLY A 77 -8.59 7.14 -4.97
C GLY A 77 -8.04 8.20 -5.92
N LYS A 78 -7.98 7.97 -7.25
CA LYS A 78 -7.57 9.01 -8.22
C LYS A 78 -8.55 10.20 -8.32
N ARG A 79 -9.66 10.19 -7.58
CA ARG A 79 -10.62 11.30 -7.52
C ARG A 79 -10.51 12.17 -6.27
N PHE A 80 -9.66 11.83 -5.30
CA PHE A 80 -9.60 12.53 -4.01
C PHE A 80 -8.30 13.33 -3.79
N ASP A 81 -7.38 13.35 -4.75
CA ASP A 81 -6.06 14.01 -4.63
C ASP A 81 -5.85 15.18 -5.62
N ASP A 82 -6.80 15.48 -6.51
CA ASP A 82 -6.74 16.65 -7.43
C ASP A 82 -7.39 17.91 -6.82
N GLY A 83 -7.63 17.93 -5.51
CA GLY A 83 -8.24 19.03 -4.77
C GLY A 83 -7.22 19.79 -3.91
N VAL A 84 -6.13 20.24 -4.51
CA VAL A 84 -5.28 21.29 -3.95
C VAL A 84 -5.50 22.52 -4.83
N ASP A 85 -6.47 23.35 -4.42
CA ASP A 85 -6.52 24.79 -4.73
C ASP A 85 -5.33 25.50 -4.07
#